data_AF-A0A060JDW0-F1
#
_entry.id   AF-A0A060JDW0-F1
#
_cell.length_a   1.000
_cell.length_b   1.000
_cell.length_c   1.000
_cell.angle_alpha   90.00
_cell.angle_beta   90.00
_cell.angle_gamma   90.00
#
_symmetry.space_group_name_H-M   'P 1'
#
loop_
_entity.id
_entity.type
_entity.pdbx_description
1 polymer ?
#
loop_
_entity_poly.entity_id
_entity_poly.type
_entity_poly.pdbx_seq_one_letter_code
_entity_poly.pdbx_strand_id
1 'polypeptide(L)'
;MHDVVFAAPADLDTKLVCTEFFDLAKGFGAVAYSLNDGTGNAAKLPAKKDEVIELCAVGLAKPLKNFDGSEIYQGLALYDDGAKDQIGKYFSLGRGVESVGDKRFNLTIAFSKDLNRVGPITYGIEKPKLRTQPEVHAGNELNERAAETMKTANPIIGMKEADAIAKIESDGYTWVVVDRDGEEFITDASYNPERIRLTIRDGVIYDAVAG
;
A
#
# COMPACT_ATOMS: atom_id res chain seq x y z
N MET A 1 -3.49 21.55 3.01
CA MET A 1 -2.34 20.65 3.03
C MET A 1 -1.33 21.26 2.10
N HIS A 2 -0.14 21.56 2.60
CA HIS A 2 0.98 22.05 1.81
C HIS A 2 2.07 21.01 1.89
N ASP A 3 2.56 20.60 0.72
CA ASP A 3 3.57 19.56 0.58
C ASP A 3 4.85 20.18 0.03
N VAL A 4 5.98 19.88 0.65
CA VAL A 4 7.31 20.29 0.17
C VAL A 4 8.12 19.03 -0.08
N VAL A 5 8.68 18.92 -1.28
CA VAL A 5 9.49 17.78 -1.70
C VAL A 5 10.95 18.19 -1.82
N PHE A 6 11.84 17.43 -1.18
CA PHE A 6 13.28 17.58 -1.27
C PHE A 6 13.89 16.29 -1.83
N ALA A 7 14.93 16.41 -2.66
CA ALA A 7 15.61 15.27 -3.26
C ALA A 7 17.11 15.27 -2.94
N ALA A 8 17.67 14.09 -2.70
CA ALA A 8 19.10 13.88 -2.51
C ALA A 8 19.63 12.72 -3.38
N PRO A 9 20.93 12.74 -3.79
CA PRO A 9 21.54 11.66 -4.56
C PRO A 9 21.42 10.29 -3.88
N ALA A 10 21.17 9.23 -4.66
CA ALA A 10 21.00 7.88 -4.11
C ALA A 10 22.30 7.19 -3.68
N ASP A 11 23.47 7.76 -3.91
CA ASP A 11 24.77 7.24 -3.48
C ASP A 11 25.17 7.71 -2.06
N LEU A 12 24.37 8.58 -1.43
CA LEU A 12 24.56 8.98 -0.05
C LEU A 12 24.41 7.80 0.93
N ASP A 13 25.15 7.88 2.05
CA ASP A 13 25.04 6.92 3.14
C ASP A 13 23.60 6.90 3.70
N THR A 14 22.95 5.75 3.57
CA THR A 14 21.52 5.63 3.92
C THR A 14 21.28 5.84 5.41
N LYS A 15 22.22 5.44 6.26
CA LYS A 15 22.10 5.64 7.72
C LYS A 15 22.20 7.10 8.10
N LEU A 16 23.08 7.87 7.45
CA LEU A 16 23.16 9.32 7.59
C LEU A 16 21.85 9.99 7.16
N VAL A 17 21.33 9.67 5.97
CA VAL A 17 20.04 10.22 5.48
C VAL A 17 18.91 9.94 6.47
N CYS A 18 18.78 8.71 6.96
CA CYS A 18 17.77 8.33 7.94
C CYS A 18 17.95 9.02 9.30
N THR A 19 19.20 9.27 9.72
CA THR A 19 19.51 10.00 10.96
C THR A 19 19.07 11.47 10.86
N GLU A 20 19.46 12.14 9.78
CA GLU A 20 19.10 13.55 9.54
C GLU A 20 17.58 13.71 9.38
N PHE A 21 16.93 12.79 8.66
CA PHE A 21 15.47 12.75 8.55
C PHE A 21 14.78 12.62 9.91
N PHE A 22 15.24 11.69 10.74
CA PHE A 22 14.68 11.48 12.08
C PHE A 22 14.87 12.71 12.96
N ASP A 23 16.09 13.26 13.00
CA ASP A 23 16.42 14.40 13.86
C ASP A 23 15.64 15.66 13.42
N LEU A 24 15.47 15.88 12.11
CA LEU A 24 14.58 16.92 11.56
C LEU A 24 13.15 16.76 12.07
N ALA A 25 12.51 15.62 11.78
CA ALA A 25 11.12 15.39 12.16
C ALA A 25 10.91 15.44 13.67
N LYS A 26 11.89 14.96 14.46
CA LYS A 26 11.85 15.03 15.92
C LYS A 26 11.95 16.46 16.43
N GLY A 27 12.78 17.30 15.80
CA GLY A 27 12.85 18.74 16.06
C GLY A 27 11.50 19.44 15.84
N PHE A 28 10.72 18.97 14.87
CA PHE A 28 9.36 19.46 14.58
C PHE A 28 8.25 18.82 15.44
N GLY A 29 8.60 17.94 16.38
CA GLY A 29 7.66 17.43 17.37
C GLY A 29 7.20 16.00 17.16
N ALA A 30 7.69 15.28 16.15
CA ALA A 30 7.23 13.93 15.83
C ALA A 30 7.10 13.02 17.07
N VAL A 31 5.98 12.29 17.14
CA VAL A 31 5.55 11.43 18.24
C VAL A 31 5.31 9.97 17.82
N ALA A 32 5.16 9.69 16.53
CA ALA A 32 4.92 8.35 16.01
C ALA A 32 5.68 8.09 14.70
N TYR A 33 5.78 6.80 14.33
CA TYR A 33 6.42 6.34 13.11
C TYR A 33 5.69 5.16 12.47
N SER A 34 5.82 5.00 11.16
CA SER A 34 5.39 3.82 10.38
C SER A 34 6.33 3.60 9.20
N LEU A 35 6.12 2.52 8.45
CA LEU A 35 6.70 2.42 7.10
C LEU A 35 5.97 3.38 6.15
N ASN A 36 6.71 3.86 5.16
CA ASN A 36 6.22 4.70 4.07
C ASN A 36 5.81 3.84 2.87
N ASP A 37 4.98 2.83 3.11
CA ASP A 37 4.50 1.92 2.06
C ASP A 37 2.98 1.92 1.93
N GLY A 38 2.32 2.91 2.55
CA GLY A 38 0.87 3.08 2.54
C GLY A 38 0.11 2.01 3.33
N THR A 39 0.82 1.09 3.99
CA THR A 39 0.21 -0.03 4.71
C THR A 39 0.63 -0.06 6.17
N GLY A 40 -0.30 -0.45 7.04
CA GLY A 40 -0.05 -0.63 8.47
C GLY A 40 -0.30 0.62 9.32
N ASN A 41 -0.42 0.37 10.62
CA ASN A 41 -0.68 1.40 11.62
C ASN A 41 0.65 1.95 12.19
N ALA A 42 0.62 3.17 12.69
CA ALA A 42 1.78 3.78 13.31
C ALA A 42 2.06 3.18 14.70
N ALA A 43 3.31 3.29 15.16
CA ALA A 43 3.69 3.06 16.55
C ALA A 43 4.22 4.35 17.18
N LYS A 44 4.10 4.44 18.51
CA LYS A 44 4.72 5.54 19.26
C LYS A 44 6.23 5.49 19.09
N LEU A 45 6.85 6.66 18.95
CA LEU A 45 8.31 6.75 18.87
C LEU A 45 8.96 6.19 20.14
N PRO A 46 9.93 5.27 20.01
CA PRO A 46 10.67 4.76 21.15
C PRO A 46 11.60 5.83 21.74
N ALA A 47 11.99 5.65 23.01
CA ALA A 47 12.97 6.52 23.66
C ALA A 47 14.37 6.42 23.01
N LYS A 48 14.73 5.24 22.50
CA LYS A 48 15.98 5.00 21.78
C LYS A 48 15.73 5.13 20.27
N LYS A 49 16.40 6.10 19.64
CA LYS A 49 16.20 6.38 18.20
C LYS A 49 16.78 5.31 17.27
N ASP A 50 17.77 4.55 17.74
CA ASP A 50 18.50 3.56 16.93
C ASP A 50 17.56 2.56 16.24
N GLU A 51 16.52 2.09 16.93
CA GLU A 51 15.56 1.14 16.35
C GLU A 51 14.85 1.71 15.10
N VAL A 52 14.47 2.99 15.14
CA VAL A 52 13.76 3.65 14.03
C VAL A 52 14.72 3.99 12.89
N ILE A 53 15.93 4.45 13.23
CA ILE A 53 16.97 4.76 12.25
C ILE A 53 17.42 3.49 11.52
N GLU A 54 17.66 2.39 12.24
CA GLU A 54 18.03 1.11 11.63
C GLU A 54 16.91 0.56 10.74
N LEU A 55 15.64 0.64 11.17
CA LEU A 55 14.50 0.24 10.34
C LEU A 55 14.48 1.02 9.00
N CYS A 56 14.64 2.34 9.07
CA CYS A 56 14.73 3.20 7.89
C CYS A 56 15.94 2.84 7.00
N ALA A 57 17.12 2.67 7.61
CA ALA A 57 18.35 2.43 6.89
C ALA A 57 18.31 1.10 6.14
N VAL A 58 17.84 0.03 6.79
CA VAL A 58 17.70 -1.29 6.16
C VAL A 58 16.67 -1.24 5.02
N GLY A 59 15.52 -0.60 5.23
CA GLY A 59 14.44 -0.51 4.25
C GLY A 59 14.78 0.28 2.99
N LEU A 60 15.61 1.33 3.13
CA LEU A 60 16.04 2.17 2.00
C LEU A 60 17.37 1.73 1.36
N ALA A 61 18.17 0.89 2.02
CA ALA A 61 19.45 0.41 1.47
C ALA A 61 19.25 -0.75 0.49
N LYS A 62 18.33 -1.67 0.77
CA LYS A 62 18.12 -2.90 -0.01
C LYS A 62 16.69 -2.98 -0.56
N PRO A 63 16.48 -2.75 -1.86
CA PRO A 63 15.14 -2.86 -2.43
C PRO A 63 14.68 -4.32 -2.45
N LEU A 64 13.38 -4.50 -2.27
CA LEU A 64 12.68 -5.72 -2.69
C LEU A 64 12.33 -5.61 -4.17
N LYS A 65 11.97 -6.74 -4.78
CA LYS A 65 11.53 -6.80 -6.19
C LYS A 65 10.02 -6.99 -6.27
N ASN A 66 9.36 -6.13 -7.04
CA ASN A 66 8.00 -6.34 -7.53
C ASN A 66 7.97 -7.46 -8.58
N PHE A 67 6.76 -7.91 -8.91
CA PHE A 67 6.53 -8.88 -9.98
C PHE A 67 7.09 -8.42 -11.34
N ASP A 68 6.89 -7.14 -11.68
CA ASP A 68 7.39 -6.52 -12.90
C ASP A 68 8.92 -6.27 -12.89
N GLY A 69 9.62 -6.72 -11.84
CA GLY A 69 11.06 -6.53 -11.64
C GLY A 69 11.45 -5.15 -11.12
N SER A 70 10.49 -4.23 -10.96
CA SER A 70 10.73 -2.91 -10.38
C SER A 70 11.15 -3.03 -8.91
N GLU A 71 11.86 -2.01 -8.44
CA GLU A 71 12.39 -1.99 -7.08
C GLU A 71 11.43 -1.31 -6.12
N ILE A 72 11.21 -1.96 -4.98
CA ILE A 72 10.44 -1.44 -3.86
C ILE A 72 11.42 -1.13 -2.74
N TYR A 73 11.58 0.15 -2.43
CA TYR A 73 12.26 0.57 -1.21
C TYR A 73 11.24 0.80 -0.11
N GLN A 74 11.52 0.31 1.08
CA GLN A 74 10.62 0.41 2.22
C GLN A 74 11.04 1.62 3.05
N GLY A 75 10.44 2.77 2.75
CA GLY A 75 10.75 4.03 3.41
C GLY A 75 10.17 4.16 4.82
N LEU A 76 10.33 5.34 5.41
CA LEU A 76 9.87 5.65 6.77
C LEU A 76 8.95 6.88 6.76
N ALA A 77 7.88 6.84 7.55
CA ALA A 77 7.03 7.98 7.83
C ALA A 77 7.07 8.35 9.32
N LEU A 78 7.02 9.64 9.62
CA LEU A 78 7.01 10.21 10.97
C LEU A 78 5.86 11.22 11.11
N TYR A 79 5.22 11.22 12.27
CA TYR A 79 3.96 11.93 12.50
C TYR A 79 4.06 12.83 13.73
N ASP A 80 3.52 14.04 13.63
CA ASP A 80 3.20 14.96 14.72
C ASP A 80 1.69 15.14 14.79
N ASP A 81 1.11 14.99 15.99
CA ASP A 81 -0.33 15.04 16.23
C ASP A 81 -0.88 16.48 16.39
N GLY A 82 -0.03 17.50 16.23
CA GLY A 82 -0.41 18.90 16.39
C GLY A 82 -0.79 19.28 17.83
N ALA A 83 -0.57 18.43 18.84
CA ALA A 83 -0.98 18.71 20.21
C ALA A 83 -0.33 19.99 20.79
N LYS A 84 0.83 20.39 20.24
CA LYS A 84 1.58 21.58 20.69
C LYS A 84 1.15 22.88 20.03
N ASP A 85 0.82 22.86 18.74
CA ASP A 85 0.64 24.06 17.92
C ASP A 85 -0.60 24.05 17.02
N GLN A 86 -1.44 23.02 17.13
CA GLN A 86 -2.65 22.80 16.33
C GLN A 86 -2.36 22.61 14.83
N ILE A 87 -1.14 22.18 14.48
CA ILE A 87 -0.72 21.87 13.11
C ILE A 87 -0.20 20.44 13.07
N GLY A 88 -0.98 19.53 12.50
CA GLY A 88 -0.53 18.17 12.21
C GLY A 88 0.56 18.18 11.15
N LYS A 89 1.59 17.36 11.33
CA LYS A 89 2.75 17.27 10.43
C LYS A 89 3.04 15.83 10.08
N TYR A 90 3.33 15.60 8.81
CA TYR A 90 3.67 14.29 8.27
C TYR A 90 4.96 14.41 7.48
N PHE A 91 5.92 13.56 7.81
CA PHE A 91 7.22 13.49 7.15
C PHE A 91 7.34 12.11 6.54
N SER A 92 7.71 12.04 5.28
CA SER A 92 7.82 10.80 4.51
C SER A 92 9.14 10.79 3.78
N LEU A 93 9.93 9.75 4.03
CA LEU A 93 11.19 9.51 3.34
C LEU A 93 11.06 8.25 2.49
N GLY A 94 11.38 8.37 1.21
CA GLY A 94 11.42 7.27 0.25
C GLY A 94 12.72 7.26 -0.55
N ARG A 95 12.93 6.18 -1.31
CA ARG A 95 13.97 6.10 -2.33
C ARG A 95 13.38 5.49 -3.58
N GLY A 96 13.58 6.10 -4.74
CA GLY A 96 12.98 5.62 -5.97
C GLY A 96 13.10 6.59 -7.14
N VAL A 97 12.42 6.24 -8.24
CA VAL A 97 12.38 7.03 -9.47
C VAL A 97 11.09 7.85 -9.46
N GLU A 98 11.16 9.10 -9.02
CA GLU A 98 10.07 10.06 -9.26
C GLU A 98 10.17 10.56 -10.70
N SER A 99 9.52 9.86 -11.63
CA SER A 99 9.20 10.32 -12.98
C SER A 99 10.33 10.70 -13.96
N VAL A 100 11.59 10.89 -13.56
CA VAL A 100 12.69 11.22 -14.49
C VAL A 100 14.04 10.66 -14.01
N GLY A 101 14.50 9.59 -14.64
CA GLY A 101 15.91 9.31 -14.88
C GLY A 101 16.75 8.68 -13.76
N ASP A 102 16.62 9.10 -12.50
CA ASP A 102 17.59 8.70 -11.46
C ASP A 102 16.93 8.22 -10.17
N LYS A 103 17.48 7.15 -9.58
CA LYS A 103 17.17 6.77 -8.19
C LYS A 103 17.63 7.91 -7.28
N ARG A 104 16.74 8.42 -6.43
CA ARG A 104 17.03 9.48 -5.45
C ARG A 104 16.35 9.17 -4.13
N PHE A 105 16.84 9.78 -3.05
CA PHE A 105 16.06 9.90 -1.81
C PHE A 105 15.09 11.06 -1.97
N ASN A 106 13.82 10.84 -1.62
CA ASN A 106 12.77 11.85 -1.67
C ASN A 106 12.19 12.03 -0.27
N LEU A 107 12.21 13.27 0.21
CA LEU A 107 11.58 13.69 1.46
C LEU A 107 10.35 14.53 1.12
N THR A 108 9.18 14.08 1.56
CA THR A 108 7.94 14.85 1.53
C THR A 108 7.60 15.30 2.93
N ILE A 109 7.32 16.59 3.10
CA ILE A 109 6.81 17.15 4.35
C ILE A 109 5.45 17.80 4.10
N ALA A 110 4.43 17.31 4.79
CA ALA A 110 3.06 17.80 4.71
C ALA A 110 2.63 18.43 6.03
N PHE A 111 1.92 19.56 5.95
CA PHE A 111 1.38 20.29 7.11
C PHE A 111 -0.11 20.62 6.93
N SER A 112 -0.88 20.55 8.00
CA SER A 112 -2.29 20.96 7.99
C SER A 112 -2.80 21.42 9.35
N LYS A 113 -3.58 22.51 9.34
CA LYS A 113 -4.43 22.93 10.47
C LYS A 113 -5.71 22.11 10.58
N ASP A 114 -6.15 21.53 9.47
CA ASP A 114 -7.23 20.55 9.48
C ASP A 114 -6.62 19.20 9.89
N LEU A 115 -6.77 18.86 11.17
CA LEU A 115 -6.27 17.62 11.75
C LEU A 115 -6.96 16.38 11.16
N ASN A 116 -8.08 16.54 10.45
CA ASN A 116 -8.69 15.44 9.70
C ASN A 116 -7.93 15.13 8.39
N ARG A 117 -7.06 16.04 7.91
CA ARG A 117 -6.30 15.87 6.65
C ARG A 117 -4.89 15.29 6.83
N VAL A 118 -4.20 15.65 7.90
CA VAL A 118 -2.94 14.98 8.29
C VAL A 118 -3.21 13.84 9.29
N GLY A 119 -4.46 13.74 9.74
CA GLY A 119 -5.09 12.57 10.35
C GLY A 119 -4.84 12.46 11.86
N PRO A 120 -5.82 11.93 12.63
CA PRO A 120 -5.49 11.30 13.90
C PRO A 120 -4.51 10.15 13.62
N ILE A 121 -3.51 9.98 14.51
CA ILE A 121 -2.55 8.89 14.36
C ILE A 121 -3.25 7.58 14.72
N THR A 122 -3.46 6.72 13.72
CA THR A 122 -3.97 5.36 13.95
C THR A 122 -2.83 4.49 14.48
N TYR A 123 -2.86 4.21 15.79
CA TYR A 123 -1.86 3.37 16.44
C TYR A 123 -2.17 1.88 16.31
N GLY A 124 -1.16 1.10 15.96
CA GLY A 124 -1.22 -0.35 15.91
C GLY A 124 -0.87 -1.01 17.24
N ILE A 125 -1.26 -2.28 17.38
CA ILE A 125 -0.82 -3.14 18.50
C ILE A 125 0.62 -3.65 18.31
N GLU A 126 1.10 -3.72 17.06
CA GLU A 126 2.46 -4.12 16.72
C GLU A 126 3.30 -2.95 16.22
N LYS A 127 4.62 -3.06 16.40
CA LYS A 127 5.57 -2.13 15.82
C LYS A 127 5.70 -2.36 14.30
N PRO A 128 5.97 -1.30 13.51
CA PRO A 128 6.32 -1.42 12.11
C PRO A 128 7.51 -2.36 11.89
N LYS A 129 7.41 -3.23 10.89
CA LYS A 129 8.43 -4.22 10.50
C LYS A 129 8.56 -4.24 8.99
N LEU A 130 9.80 -4.30 8.50
CA LEU A 130 10.07 -4.46 7.07
C LEU A 130 9.53 -5.79 6.57
N ARG A 131 8.89 -5.75 5.39
CA ARG A 131 8.57 -6.93 4.61
C ARG A 131 9.84 -7.59 4.08
N THR A 132 9.73 -8.90 3.89
CA THR A 132 10.71 -9.77 3.27
C THR A 132 10.35 -10.01 1.80
N GLN A 133 11.32 -10.47 1.00
CA GLN A 133 11.07 -10.82 -0.39
C GLN A 133 9.99 -11.91 -0.56
N PRO A 134 9.96 -12.99 0.26
CA PRO A 134 8.87 -13.97 0.20
C PRO A 134 7.48 -13.38 0.48
N GLU A 135 7.35 -12.42 1.41
CA GLU A 135 6.07 -11.77 1.68
C GLU A 135 5.60 -10.90 0.51
N VAL A 136 6.53 -10.22 -0.19
CA VAL A 136 6.21 -9.50 -1.42
C VAL A 136 5.82 -10.46 -2.55
N HIS A 137 6.54 -11.56 -2.72
CA HIS A 137 6.21 -12.58 -3.72
C HIS A 137 4.86 -13.23 -3.48
N ALA A 138 4.53 -13.59 -2.23
CA ALA A 138 3.22 -14.16 -1.91
C ALA A 138 2.06 -13.21 -2.27
N GLY A 139 2.23 -11.91 -2.03
CA GLY A 139 1.29 -10.90 -2.50
C GLY A 139 1.19 -10.84 -4.04
N ASN A 140 2.33 -10.95 -4.73
CA ASN A 140 2.39 -10.96 -6.19
C ASN A 140 1.75 -12.21 -6.80
N GLU A 141 1.97 -13.40 -6.25
CA GLU A 141 1.37 -14.65 -6.74
C GLU A 141 -0.18 -14.60 -6.68
N LEU A 142 -0.73 -14.02 -5.61
CA LEU A 142 -2.18 -13.79 -5.51
C LEU A 142 -2.67 -12.81 -6.59
N ASN A 143 -1.92 -11.75 -6.85
CA ASN A 143 -2.24 -10.77 -7.89
C ASN A 143 -2.10 -11.37 -9.30
N GLU A 144 -1.11 -12.24 -9.54
CA GLU A 144 -0.91 -12.96 -10.80
C GLU A 144 -2.10 -13.88 -11.08
N ARG A 145 -2.50 -14.69 -10.09
CA ARG A 145 -3.69 -15.56 -10.22
C ARG A 145 -4.94 -14.75 -10.47
N ALA A 146 -5.13 -13.64 -9.74
CA ALA A 146 -6.26 -12.75 -9.97
C ALA A 146 -6.22 -12.14 -11.39
N ALA A 147 -5.05 -11.68 -11.85
CA ALA A 147 -4.89 -11.14 -13.21
C ALA A 147 -5.17 -12.19 -14.29
N GLU A 148 -4.76 -13.44 -14.08
CA GLU A 148 -5.09 -14.54 -14.99
C GLU A 148 -6.60 -14.81 -15.02
N THR A 149 -7.24 -14.91 -13.85
CA THR A 149 -8.70 -15.02 -13.72
C THR A 149 -9.43 -13.88 -14.42
N MET A 150 -8.90 -12.65 -14.34
CA MET A 150 -9.48 -11.48 -15.00
C MET A 150 -9.44 -11.57 -16.54
N LYS A 151 -8.57 -12.39 -17.15
CA LYS A 151 -8.60 -12.66 -18.60
C LYS A 151 -9.85 -13.41 -19.02
N THR A 152 -10.45 -14.19 -18.10
CA THR A 152 -11.74 -14.86 -18.29
C THR A 152 -12.90 -13.98 -17.84
N ALA A 153 -12.74 -13.23 -16.73
CA ALA A 153 -13.80 -12.38 -16.18
C ALA A 153 -14.13 -11.15 -17.06
N ASN A 154 -13.12 -10.47 -17.61
CA ASN A 154 -13.38 -9.26 -18.42
C ASN A 154 -14.22 -9.55 -19.68
N PRO A 155 -13.95 -10.61 -20.47
CA PRO A 155 -14.72 -10.87 -21.68
C PRO A 155 -16.18 -11.30 -21.45
N ILE A 156 -16.54 -11.80 -20.26
CA ILE A 156 -17.92 -12.25 -19.99
C ILE A 156 -18.88 -11.12 -19.62
N ILE A 157 -18.37 -9.92 -19.36
CA ILE A 157 -19.21 -8.74 -19.09
C ILE A 157 -20.09 -8.45 -20.32
N GLY A 158 -21.40 -8.30 -20.10
CA GLY A 158 -22.40 -8.13 -21.14
C GLY A 158 -22.91 -9.43 -21.76
N MET A 159 -22.36 -10.59 -21.39
CA MET A 159 -22.91 -11.90 -21.79
C MET A 159 -24.15 -12.25 -20.96
N LYS A 160 -25.01 -13.10 -21.54
CA LYS A 160 -26.10 -13.74 -20.77
C LYS A 160 -25.51 -14.68 -19.74
N GLU A 161 -26.15 -14.77 -18.58
CA GLU A 161 -25.69 -15.57 -17.43
C GLU A 161 -25.31 -17.01 -17.81
N ALA A 162 -26.16 -17.71 -18.56
CA ALA A 162 -25.92 -19.09 -18.96
C ALA A 162 -24.65 -19.25 -19.83
N ASP A 163 -24.43 -18.31 -20.76
CA ASP A 163 -23.27 -18.32 -21.66
C ASP A 163 -21.97 -17.98 -20.90
N ALA A 164 -22.06 -17.02 -19.97
CA ALA A 164 -20.95 -16.63 -19.11
C ALA A 164 -20.52 -17.78 -18.19
N ILE A 165 -21.46 -18.45 -17.53
CA ILE A 165 -21.18 -19.60 -16.64
C ILE A 165 -20.50 -20.72 -17.42
N ALA A 166 -21.02 -21.08 -18.59
CA ALA A 166 -20.42 -22.11 -19.43
C ALA A 166 -18.97 -21.78 -19.82
N LYS A 167 -18.69 -20.50 -20.12
CA LYS A 167 -17.33 -20.04 -20.42
C LYS A 167 -16.40 -20.09 -19.21
N ILE A 168 -16.88 -19.67 -18.05
CA ILE A 168 -16.09 -19.72 -16.80
C ILE A 168 -15.66 -21.16 -16.49
N GLU A 169 -16.61 -22.08 -16.54
CA GLU A 169 -16.37 -23.50 -16.24
C GLU A 169 -15.48 -24.16 -17.31
N SER A 170 -15.65 -23.80 -18.59
CA SER A 170 -14.77 -24.31 -19.67
C SER A 170 -13.33 -23.84 -19.52
N ASP A 171 -13.13 -22.64 -18.99
CA ASP A 171 -11.81 -22.06 -18.73
C ASP A 171 -11.22 -22.57 -17.40
N GLY A 172 -11.93 -23.46 -16.68
CA GLY A 172 -11.45 -24.13 -15.47
C GLY A 172 -11.60 -23.34 -14.17
N TYR A 173 -12.37 -22.26 -14.18
CA TYR A 173 -12.57 -21.39 -13.03
C TYR A 173 -13.87 -21.72 -12.28
N THR A 174 -13.93 -21.29 -11.02
CA THR A 174 -15.16 -21.34 -10.21
C THR A 174 -15.84 -19.98 -10.19
N TRP A 175 -17.13 -19.95 -9.88
CA TRP A 175 -17.89 -18.70 -9.83
C TRP A 175 -18.85 -18.64 -8.64
N VAL A 176 -19.23 -17.42 -8.28
CA VAL A 176 -20.28 -17.13 -7.29
C VAL A 176 -21.01 -15.85 -7.68
N VAL A 177 -22.32 -15.81 -7.46
CA VAL A 177 -23.11 -14.58 -7.62
C VAL A 177 -23.06 -13.81 -6.31
N VAL A 178 -22.62 -12.55 -6.37
CA VAL A 178 -22.50 -11.68 -5.19
C VAL A 178 -23.59 -10.64 -5.12
N ASP A 179 -24.18 -10.30 -6.27
CA ASP A 179 -25.32 -9.40 -6.37
C ASP A 179 -26.19 -9.80 -7.57
N ARG A 180 -27.51 -9.84 -7.38
CA ARG A 180 -28.51 -9.97 -8.45
C ARG A 180 -29.56 -8.88 -8.33
N ASP A 181 -29.72 -8.10 -9.40
CA ASP A 181 -30.75 -7.05 -9.51
C ASP A 181 -30.79 -6.06 -8.32
N GLY A 182 -29.65 -5.85 -7.66
CA GLY A 182 -29.50 -4.96 -6.49
C GLY A 182 -29.65 -5.66 -5.14
N GLU A 183 -29.83 -6.98 -5.13
CA GLU A 183 -29.83 -7.82 -3.93
C GLU A 183 -28.45 -8.47 -3.75
N GLU A 184 -27.71 -8.05 -2.72
CA GLU A 184 -26.42 -8.65 -2.34
C GLU A 184 -26.60 -10.00 -1.65
N PHE A 185 -25.84 -11.01 -2.10
CA PHE A 185 -25.80 -12.33 -1.47
C PHE A 185 -24.71 -12.41 -0.41
N ILE A 186 -24.98 -13.15 0.66
CA ILE A 186 -23.98 -13.45 1.69
C ILE A 186 -22.94 -14.41 1.10
N THR A 187 -21.76 -13.89 0.78
CA THR A 187 -20.58 -14.69 0.42
C THR A 187 -19.71 -14.97 1.64
N ASP A 188 -18.93 -16.05 1.60
CA ASP A 188 -17.87 -16.27 2.58
C ASP A 188 -16.80 -15.16 2.47
N ALA A 189 -16.28 -14.70 3.61
CA ALA A 189 -15.27 -13.64 3.65
C ALA A 189 -13.89 -14.08 3.10
N SER A 190 -13.74 -15.36 2.73
CA SER A 190 -12.52 -15.92 2.13
C SER A 190 -12.30 -15.34 0.74
N TYR A 191 -11.20 -14.62 0.56
CA TYR A 191 -10.73 -14.23 -0.77
C TYR A 191 -10.12 -15.43 -1.49
N ASN A 192 -10.59 -15.71 -2.71
CA ASN A 192 -10.01 -16.69 -3.62
C ASN A 192 -9.71 -16.04 -4.99
N PRO A 193 -8.44 -15.79 -5.35
CA PRO A 193 -8.09 -15.13 -6.60
C PRO A 193 -8.42 -15.94 -7.88
N GLU A 194 -8.79 -17.22 -7.74
CA GLU A 194 -9.16 -18.14 -8.82
C GLU A 194 -10.70 -18.34 -8.93
N ARG A 195 -11.49 -17.56 -8.19
CA ARG A 195 -12.96 -17.56 -8.27
C ARG A 195 -13.45 -16.25 -8.88
N ILE A 196 -14.43 -16.33 -9.76
CA ILE A 196 -15.06 -15.18 -10.41
C ILE A 196 -16.34 -14.81 -9.66
N ARG A 197 -16.38 -13.60 -9.11
CA ARG A 197 -17.56 -13.00 -8.47
C ARG A 197 -18.38 -12.26 -9.51
N LEU A 198 -19.65 -12.61 -9.62
CA LEU A 198 -20.57 -12.11 -10.64
C LEU A 198 -21.60 -11.16 -10.03
N THR A 199 -21.77 -10.01 -10.68
CA THR A 199 -22.91 -9.11 -10.48
C THR A 199 -23.81 -9.22 -11.70
N ILE A 200 -25.08 -9.55 -11.47
CA ILE A 200 -26.03 -9.85 -12.54
C ILE A 200 -27.16 -8.81 -12.53
N ARG A 201 -27.49 -8.31 -13.72
CA ARG A 201 -28.62 -7.40 -13.96
C ARG A 201 -29.43 -7.93 -15.14
N ASP A 202 -30.72 -8.16 -14.93
CA ASP A 202 -31.65 -8.62 -15.97
C ASP A 202 -31.14 -9.88 -16.73
N GLY A 203 -30.49 -10.80 -16.01
CA GLY A 203 -29.93 -12.03 -16.59
C GLY A 203 -28.66 -11.84 -17.43
N VAL A 204 -28.04 -10.66 -17.36
CA VAL A 204 -26.79 -10.29 -18.03
C VAL A 204 -25.71 -10.00 -16.99
N ILE A 205 -24.47 -10.41 -17.28
CA ILE A 205 -23.32 -10.09 -16.42
C ILE A 205 -23.06 -8.58 -16.52
N TYR A 206 -23.29 -7.87 -15.42
CA TYR A 206 -23.03 -6.44 -15.30
C TYR A 206 -21.58 -6.18 -14.87
N ASP A 207 -21.06 -7.00 -13.95
CA ASP A 207 -19.68 -6.92 -13.48
C ASP A 207 -19.14 -8.33 -13.15
N ALA A 208 -17.84 -8.51 -13.30
CA ALA A 208 -17.14 -9.76 -13.04
C ALA A 208 -15.71 -9.49 -12.55
N VAL A 209 -15.41 -9.92 -11.32
CA VAL A 209 -14.13 -9.67 -10.66
C VAL A 209 -13.56 -10.93 -10.01
N ALA A 210 -12.24 -11.05 -9.91
CA ALA A 210 -11.60 -12.13 -9.17
C ALA A 210 -11.74 -11.93 -7.64
N GLY A 211 -12.16 -12.97 -6.90
CA GLY A 211 -12.15 -12.96 -5.42
C GLY A 211 -12.96 -14.02 -4.69
#